data_AF-A0AAE3WEG9-F1
#
_entry.id   AF-A0AAE3WEG9-F1
#
_cell.length_a   1.000
_cell.length_b   1.000
_cell.length_c   1.000
_cell.angle_alpha   90.00
_cell.angle_beta   90.00
_cell.angle_gamma   90.00
#
_symmetry.space_group_name_H-M   'P 1'
#
loop_
_entity.id
_entity.type
_entity.pdbx_description
1 polymer ?
#
loop_
_entity_poly.entity_id
_entity_poly.type
_entity_poly.pdbx_seq_one_letter_code
_entity_poly.pdbx_strand_id
1 'polypeptide(L)'
;MSGTGKTATTRLLRGVSTGDVETVRDAWRDLLALGAAAVADIEARLESDAWAQPPKGPSGKYLGVLLALLSELDGTAFAAAIHRLQAGKLHPLHARTVKIMAGRLAENPLLSVDPGVPVYVADDLPGRTGIAAEIAGWCDTPGLELDTVSRIDVIGHVPGMDYLGRYNLFFSGIVLVWPGIELGPRWLRRLSREHTFYHEVGHHACGHVEGGQVTEQEREADAYAAKMMRAAHPVMVPVGRFLFWPFKGWARRKRLHSERLTE
;
A
#
# COMPACT_ATOMS: atom_id res chain seq x y z
N MET A 1 -25.68 20.85 -22.31
CA MET A 1 -26.12 20.16 -21.07
C MET A 1 -24.91 20.06 -20.15
N SER A 2 -24.81 20.93 -19.15
CA SER A 2 -23.57 21.25 -18.42
C SER A 2 -23.80 21.29 -16.91
N GLY A 3 -24.18 20.15 -16.33
CA GLY A 3 -24.53 20.14 -14.91
C GLY A 3 -24.66 18.75 -14.30
N THR A 4 -23.55 18.02 -14.15
CA THR A 4 -23.43 16.81 -13.29
C THR A 4 -21.97 16.40 -13.08
N GLY A 5 -21.08 17.35 -12.76
CA GLY A 5 -19.65 17.04 -12.62
C GLY A 5 -18.99 17.81 -11.49
N LYS A 6 -19.30 17.49 -10.22
CA LYS A 6 -18.30 17.74 -9.18
C LYS A 6 -17.09 16.88 -9.59
N THR A 7 -15.99 17.51 -10.01
CA THR A 7 -14.82 16.77 -10.53
C THR A 7 -14.37 15.73 -9.50
N ALA A 8 -13.87 14.57 -9.94
CA ALA A 8 -13.39 13.53 -9.03
C ALA A 8 -12.36 14.09 -8.02
N THR A 9 -11.58 15.10 -8.41
CA THR A 9 -10.69 15.86 -7.52
C THR A 9 -11.43 16.64 -6.43
N THR A 10 -12.62 17.19 -6.70
CA THR A 10 -13.46 17.79 -5.66
C THR A 10 -13.94 16.74 -4.66
N ARG A 11 -14.31 15.55 -5.13
CA ARG A 11 -14.69 14.43 -4.26
C ARG A 11 -13.52 13.98 -3.40
N LEU A 12 -12.33 13.87 -3.99
CA LEU A 12 -11.07 13.58 -3.30
C LEU A 12 -10.80 14.56 -2.16
N LEU A 13 -10.73 15.85 -2.47
CA LEU A 13 -10.42 16.88 -1.46
C LEU A 13 -11.49 16.99 -0.37
N ARG A 14 -12.75 16.68 -0.70
CA ARG A 14 -13.82 16.55 0.30
C ARG A 14 -13.57 15.38 1.23
N GLY A 15 -13.27 14.18 0.72
CA GLY A 15 -12.93 13.03 1.56
C GLY A 15 -11.75 13.31 2.49
N VAL A 16 -10.71 13.97 1.98
CA VAL A 16 -9.54 14.39 2.78
C VAL A 16 -9.94 15.37 3.88
N SER A 17 -10.90 16.27 3.64
CA SER A 17 -11.38 17.21 4.65
C SER A 17 -12.22 16.55 5.74
N THR A 18 -13.03 15.55 5.39
CA THR A 18 -13.94 14.86 6.31
C THR A 18 -13.28 13.69 7.01
N GLY A 19 -12.09 13.26 6.56
CA GLY A 19 -11.47 12.02 7.02
C GLY A 19 -12.20 10.77 6.54
N ASP A 20 -13.00 10.89 5.49
CA ASP A 20 -13.75 9.78 4.90
C ASP A 20 -12.83 9.02 3.94
N VAL A 21 -12.28 7.91 4.42
CA VAL A 21 -11.27 7.13 3.71
C VAL A 21 -11.84 6.46 2.46
N GLU A 22 -13.08 5.98 2.51
CA GLU A 22 -13.77 5.37 1.35
C GLU A 22 -13.93 6.41 0.24
N THR A 23 -14.45 7.59 0.57
CA THR A 23 -14.62 8.69 -0.39
C THR A 23 -13.28 9.07 -1.03
N VAL A 24 -12.18 9.07 -0.27
CA VAL A 24 -10.86 9.36 -0.84
C VAL A 24 -10.40 8.23 -1.75
N ARG A 25 -10.38 6.98 -1.28
CA ARG A 25 -9.92 5.83 -2.06
C ARG A 25 -10.64 5.75 -3.40
N ASP A 26 -11.96 5.85 -3.37
CA ASP A 26 -12.76 5.72 -4.58
C ASP A 26 -12.55 6.93 -5.51
N ALA A 27 -12.38 8.14 -4.97
CA ALA A 27 -12.01 9.31 -5.78
C ALA A 27 -10.60 9.19 -6.37
N TRP A 28 -9.65 8.61 -5.64
CA TRP A 28 -8.29 8.36 -6.11
C TRP A 28 -8.29 7.37 -7.29
N ARG A 29 -8.97 6.24 -7.14
CA ARG A 29 -9.14 5.22 -8.18
C ARG A 29 -9.82 5.79 -9.43
N ASP A 30 -10.87 6.59 -9.25
CA ASP A 30 -11.54 7.27 -10.38
C ASP A 30 -10.57 8.22 -11.10
N LEU A 31 -9.72 8.96 -10.38
CA LEU A 31 -8.74 9.85 -10.99
C LEU A 31 -7.64 9.10 -11.73
N LEU A 32 -7.16 7.98 -11.19
CA LEU A 32 -6.21 7.09 -11.89
C LEU A 32 -6.84 6.53 -13.18
N ALA A 33 -8.11 6.09 -13.11
CA ALA A 33 -8.83 5.58 -14.28
C ALA A 33 -9.06 6.66 -15.36
N LEU A 34 -9.18 7.93 -14.98
CA LEU A 34 -9.28 9.06 -15.92
C LEU A 34 -7.94 9.38 -16.61
N GLY A 35 -6.80 8.98 -16.04
CA GLY A 35 -5.48 9.17 -16.61
C GLY A 35 -5.18 10.64 -16.93
N ALA A 36 -4.76 10.91 -18.18
CA ALA A 36 -4.38 12.25 -18.64
C ALA A 36 -5.48 13.31 -18.45
N ALA A 37 -6.76 12.93 -18.46
CA ALA A 37 -7.86 13.88 -18.24
C ALA A 37 -7.88 14.44 -16.80
N ALA A 38 -7.38 13.66 -15.82
CA ALA A 38 -7.27 14.11 -14.43
C ALA A 38 -6.09 15.06 -14.21
N VAL A 39 -5.02 14.94 -15.00
CA VAL A 39 -3.79 15.76 -14.88
C VAL A 39 -4.12 17.25 -14.95
N ALA A 40 -4.91 17.67 -15.93
CA ALA A 40 -5.26 19.09 -16.10
C ALA A 40 -6.06 19.68 -14.91
N ASP A 41 -7.01 18.95 -14.32
CA ASP A 41 -7.76 19.42 -13.13
C ASP A 41 -6.84 19.51 -11.89
N ILE A 42 -5.87 18.60 -11.77
CA ILE A 42 -4.89 18.62 -10.68
C ILE A 42 -3.93 19.79 -10.85
N GLU A 43 -3.38 20.01 -12.04
CA GLU A 43 -2.48 21.12 -12.35
C GLU A 43 -3.15 22.47 -12.08
N ALA A 44 -4.39 22.65 -12.55
CA ALA A 44 -5.17 23.87 -12.30
C ALA A 44 -5.35 24.17 -10.80
N ARG A 45 -5.47 23.13 -9.96
CA ARG A 45 -5.53 23.31 -8.50
C ARG A 45 -4.17 23.61 -7.89
N LEU A 46 -3.11 23.02 -8.42
CA LEU A 46 -1.73 23.30 -8.01
C LEU A 46 -1.27 24.70 -8.42
N GLU A 47 -1.96 25.38 -9.32
CA GLU A 47 -1.72 26.79 -9.68
C GLU A 47 -2.32 27.79 -8.69
N SER A 48 -3.09 27.35 -7.70
CA SER A 48 -3.74 28.25 -6.74
C SER A 48 -2.75 29.07 -5.90
N ASP A 49 -3.01 30.37 -5.77
CA ASP A 49 -2.29 31.27 -4.84
C ASP A 49 -2.51 30.91 -3.36
N ALA A 50 -3.43 29.99 -3.05
CA ALA A 50 -3.66 29.50 -1.70
C ALA A 50 -2.38 28.94 -1.04
N TRP A 51 -1.44 28.41 -1.82
CA TRP A 51 -0.19 27.84 -1.32
C TRP A 51 0.80 28.88 -0.79
N ALA A 52 0.63 30.15 -1.14
CA ALA A 52 1.41 31.26 -0.60
C ALA A 52 0.91 31.70 0.80
N GLN A 53 -0.30 31.29 1.17
CA GLN A 53 -0.97 31.71 2.40
C GLN A 53 -0.79 30.66 3.51
N PRO A 54 -0.95 31.05 4.79
CA PRO A 54 -1.04 30.09 5.88
C PRO A 54 -2.18 29.09 5.63
N PRO A 55 -1.95 27.78 5.81
CA PRO A 55 -2.97 26.78 5.57
C PRO A 55 -4.17 26.98 6.50
N LYS A 56 -5.36 27.09 5.92
CA LYS A 56 -6.64 27.10 6.64
C LYS A 56 -7.27 25.71 6.57
N GLY A 57 -7.58 25.12 7.72
CA GLY A 57 -8.17 23.78 7.80
C GLY A 57 -7.33 22.70 7.10
N PRO A 58 -7.92 21.79 6.30
CA PRO A 58 -7.22 20.67 5.68
C PRO A 58 -6.36 21.04 4.46
N SER A 59 -6.26 22.32 4.08
CA SER A 59 -5.49 22.78 2.92
C SER A 59 -4.02 22.36 2.92
N GLY A 60 -3.41 22.22 4.09
CA GLY A 60 -2.06 21.64 4.23
C GLY A 60 -1.95 20.22 3.66
N LYS A 61 -3.00 19.40 3.79
CA LYS A 61 -3.06 18.02 3.28
C LYS A 61 -3.32 17.98 1.77
N TYR A 62 -4.09 18.94 1.25
CA TYR A 62 -4.47 18.96 -0.16
C TYR A 62 -3.28 19.04 -1.10
N LEU A 63 -2.29 19.89 -0.79
CA LEU A 63 -1.10 20.02 -1.62
C LEU A 63 -0.34 18.69 -1.75
N GLY A 64 -0.13 17.98 -0.62
CA GLY A 64 0.54 16.68 -0.64
C GLY A 64 -0.24 15.63 -1.42
N VAL A 65 -1.57 15.57 -1.23
CA VAL A 65 -2.48 14.66 -1.94
C VAL A 65 -2.44 14.90 -3.45
N LEU A 66 -2.56 16.15 -3.89
CA LEU A 66 -2.53 16.51 -5.31
C LEU A 66 -1.18 16.19 -5.96
N LEU A 67 -0.07 16.50 -5.28
CA LEU A 67 1.27 16.18 -5.77
C LEU A 67 1.52 14.68 -5.86
N ALA A 68 1.05 13.92 -4.86
CA ALA A 68 1.23 12.48 -4.86
C ALA A 68 0.40 11.80 -5.97
N LEU A 69 -0.83 12.27 -6.20
CA LEU A 69 -1.65 11.78 -7.31
C LEU A 69 -1.04 12.14 -8.66
N LEU A 70 -0.53 13.37 -8.81
CA LEU A 70 0.17 13.77 -10.03
C LEU A 70 1.40 12.91 -10.29
N SER A 71 2.15 12.51 -9.24
CA SER A 71 3.30 11.62 -9.38
C SER A 71 2.95 10.21 -9.86
N GLU A 72 1.71 9.74 -9.60
CA GLU A 72 1.21 8.45 -10.10
C GLU A 72 0.62 8.55 -11.51
N LEU A 73 0.05 9.71 -11.88
CA LEU A 73 -0.57 9.94 -13.18
C LEU A 73 0.44 10.30 -14.29
N ASP A 74 1.35 11.22 -14.01
CA ASP A 74 2.29 11.76 -14.98
C ASP A 74 3.55 12.30 -14.28
N GLY A 75 4.64 11.52 -14.36
CA GLY A 75 5.92 11.90 -13.76
C GLY A 75 6.53 13.18 -14.35
N THR A 76 6.24 13.51 -15.60
CA THR A 76 6.74 14.73 -16.25
C THR A 76 5.99 15.96 -15.73
N ALA A 77 4.65 15.88 -15.67
CA ALA A 77 3.82 16.93 -15.09
C ALA A 77 4.14 17.13 -13.59
N PHE A 78 4.37 16.03 -12.87
CA PHE A 78 4.81 16.08 -11.47
C PHE A 78 6.15 16.83 -11.31
N ALA A 79 7.16 16.50 -12.12
CA ALA A 79 8.44 17.19 -12.10
C ALA A 79 8.29 18.70 -12.39
N ALA A 80 7.51 19.05 -13.41
CA ALA A 80 7.22 20.44 -13.74
C ALA A 80 6.54 21.18 -12.59
N ALA A 81 5.54 20.56 -11.95
CA ALA A 81 4.83 21.12 -10.81
C ALA A 81 5.76 21.33 -9.61
N ILE A 82 6.63 20.38 -9.28
CA ILE A 82 7.62 20.52 -8.21
C ILE A 82 8.57 21.69 -8.48
N HIS A 83 9.16 21.76 -9.68
CA HIS A 83 10.08 22.85 -10.03
C HIS A 83 9.40 24.22 -9.96
N ARG A 84 8.18 24.34 -10.48
CA ARG A 84 7.39 25.59 -10.41
C ARG A 84 7.10 25.99 -8.96
N LEU A 85 6.62 25.06 -8.14
CA LEU A 85 6.28 25.32 -6.75
C LEU A 85 7.51 25.69 -5.91
N GLN A 86 8.67 25.06 -6.16
CA GLN A 86 9.93 25.40 -5.49
C GLN A 86 10.45 26.79 -5.85
N ALA A 87 10.26 27.23 -7.10
CA ALA A 87 10.62 28.58 -7.54
C ALA A 87 9.65 29.66 -7.06
N GLY A 88 8.41 29.26 -6.71
CA GLY A 88 7.35 30.16 -6.29
C GLY A 88 7.43 30.61 -4.82
N LYS A 89 6.58 31.58 -4.47
CA LYS A 89 6.41 32.02 -3.08
C LYS A 89 5.44 31.06 -2.37
N LEU A 90 5.97 30.17 -1.54
CA LEU A 90 5.18 29.25 -0.72
C LEU A 90 5.22 29.66 0.75
N HIS A 91 4.12 29.38 1.46
CA HIS A 91 4.15 29.37 2.92
C HIS A 91 5.09 28.26 3.43
N PRO A 92 5.83 28.43 4.54
CA PRO A 92 6.84 27.45 5.01
C PRO A 92 6.34 26.01 5.15
N LEU A 93 5.08 25.81 5.58
CA LEU A 93 4.49 24.46 5.67
C LEU A 93 4.28 23.81 4.29
N HIS A 94 3.83 24.58 3.30
CA HIS A 94 3.68 24.10 1.93
C HIS A 94 5.05 23.86 1.27
N ALA A 95 6.02 24.74 1.51
CA ALA A 95 7.40 24.55 1.07
C ALA A 95 8.02 23.27 1.62
N ARG A 96 7.76 22.94 2.90
CA ARG A 96 8.20 21.66 3.49
C ARG A 96 7.56 20.46 2.81
N THR A 97 6.26 20.54 2.50
CA THR A 97 5.53 19.48 1.78
C THR A 97 6.15 19.27 0.40
N VAL A 98 6.36 20.35 -0.37
CA VAL A 98 6.99 20.29 -1.69
C VAL A 98 8.41 19.73 -1.60
N LYS A 99 9.18 20.12 -0.58
CA LYS A 99 10.53 19.57 -0.35
C LYS A 99 10.52 18.06 -0.11
N ILE A 100 9.57 17.56 0.69
CA ILE A 100 9.42 16.12 0.92
C ILE A 100 9.03 15.42 -0.38
N MET A 101 8.02 15.95 -1.09
CA MET A 101 7.55 15.37 -2.35
C MET A 101 8.61 15.39 -3.45
N ALA A 102 9.47 16.42 -3.49
CA ALA A 102 10.57 16.50 -4.44
C ALA A 102 11.57 15.35 -4.31
N GLY A 103 11.66 14.69 -3.15
CA GLY A 103 12.43 13.47 -2.98
C GLY A 103 12.01 12.36 -3.96
N ARG A 104 10.71 12.31 -4.30
CA ARG A 104 10.17 11.35 -5.28
C ARG A 104 10.69 11.55 -6.70
N LEU A 105 11.25 12.71 -7.04
CA LEU A 105 11.85 12.91 -8.36
C LEU A 105 13.12 12.09 -8.58
N ALA A 106 13.81 11.74 -7.50
CA ALA A 106 15.00 10.88 -7.54
C ALA A 106 14.64 9.39 -7.41
N GLU A 107 13.40 9.07 -7.00
CA GLU A 107 12.93 7.69 -6.90
C GLU A 107 12.81 7.10 -8.30
N ASN A 108 13.48 5.98 -8.51
CA ASN A 108 13.28 5.15 -9.70
C ASN A 108 12.80 3.78 -9.22
N PRO A 109 11.76 3.21 -9.86
CA PRO A 109 11.37 1.84 -9.54
C PRO A 109 12.53 0.91 -9.84
N LEU A 110 12.77 -0.06 -8.95
CA LEU A 110 13.81 -1.07 -9.20
C LEU A 110 13.38 -2.08 -10.26
N LEU A 111 12.07 -2.31 -10.36
CA LEU A 111 11.43 -3.09 -11.41
C LEU A 111 9.94 -2.74 -11.48
N SER A 112 9.27 -3.25 -12.50
CA SER A 112 7.81 -3.31 -12.57
C SER A 112 7.36 -4.77 -12.63
N VAL A 113 6.30 -5.11 -11.90
CA VAL A 113 5.66 -6.43 -11.94
C VAL A 113 4.38 -6.34 -12.78
N ASP A 114 3.95 -7.43 -13.42
CA ASP A 114 2.70 -7.46 -14.20
C ASP A 114 1.50 -7.06 -13.31
N PRO A 115 0.57 -6.19 -13.77
CA PRO A 115 0.39 -5.61 -15.11
C PRO A 115 1.16 -4.29 -15.41
N GLY A 116 2.27 -4.04 -14.72
CA GLY A 116 3.08 -2.82 -14.85
C GLY A 116 3.25 -2.04 -13.55
N VAL A 117 2.93 -2.64 -12.40
CA VAL A 117 3.00 -2.02 -11.08
C VAL A 117 4.47 -1.76 -10.70
N PRO A 118 4.88 -0.50 -10.51
CA PRO A 118 6.25 -0.17 -10.14
C PRO A 118 6.56 -0.59 -8.69
N VAL A 119 7.74 -1.18 -8.47
CA VAL A 119 8.25 -1.59 -7.15
C VAL A 119 9.41 -0.70 -6.74
N TYR A 120 9.22 0.02 -5.63
CA TYR A 120 10.21 0.88 -5.01
C TYR A 120 10.73 0.21 -3.74
N VAL A 121 12.05 0.23 -3.54
CA VAL A 121 12.67 -0.25 -2.30
C VAL A 121 13.52 0.88 -1.75
N ALA A 122 13.26 1.27 -0.50
CA ALA A 122 13.93 2.35 0.17
C ALA A 122 15.46 2.20 0.13
N ASP A 123 16.18 3.31 -0.03
CA ASP A 123 17.62 3.33 -0.23
C ASP A 123 18.42 2.83 0.99
N ASP A 124 17.82 2.89 2.18
CA ASP A 124 18.40 2.46 3.46
C ASP A 124 18.29 0.95 3.70
N LEU A 125 17.53 0.23 2.88
CA LEU A 125 17.42 -1.23 2.96
C LEU A 125 18.61 -1.92 2.30
N PRO A 126 19.35 -2.80 3.01
CA PRO A 126 20.41 -3.58 2.38
C PRO A 126 19.82 -4.63 1.43
N GLY A 127 20.50 -4.87 0.31
CA GLY A 127 20.13 -5.96 -0.62
C GLY A 127 18.88 -5.67 -1.47
N ARG A 128 18.62 -4.39 -1.80
CA ARG A 128 17.43 -3.92 -2.51
C ARG A 128 17.05 -4.73 -3.75
N THR A 129 18.02 -5.10 -4.58
CA THR A 129 17.78 -5.93 -5.78
C THR A 129 17.24 -7.32 -5.43
N GLY A 130 17.72 -7.92 -4.34
CA GLY A 130 17.23 -9.20 -3.85
C GLY A 130 15.81 -9.11 -3.29
N ILE A 131 15.50 -8.01 -2.58
CA ILE A 131 14.14 -7.70 -2.08
C ILE A 131 13.17 -7.56 -3.25
N ALA A 132 13.55 -6.77 -4.27
CA ALA A 132 12.72 -6.57 -5.45
C ALA A 132 12.48 -7.90 -6.19
N ALA A 133 13.52 -8.74 -6.32
CA ALA A 133 13.38 -10.08 -6.92
C ALA A 133 12.48 -11.03 -6.10
N GLU A 134 12.52 -10.95 -4.75
CA GLU A 134 11.58 -11.69 -3.89
C GLU A 134 10.14 -11.27 -4.18
N ILE A 135 9.86 -9.96 -4.24
CA ILE A 135 8.53 -9.41 -4.52
C ILE A 135 8.05 -9.80 -5.92
N ALA A 136 8.90 -9.67 -6.94
CA ALA A 136 8.55 -10.09 -8.29
C ALA A 136 8.11 -11.56 -8.33
N GLY A 137 8.87 -12.45 -7.66
CA GLY A 137 8.49 -13.86 -7.56
C GLY A 137 7.20 -14.11 -6.78
N TRP A 138 6.85 -13.26 -5.80
CA TRP A 138 5.57 -13.34 -5.11
C TRP A 138 4.41 -12.83 -5.97
N CYS A 139 4.64 -11.78 -6.77
CA CYS A 139 3.67 -11.24 -7.71
C CYS A 139 3.27 -12.24 -8.80
N ASP A 140 4.14 -13.18 -9.15
CA ASP A 140 3.84 -14.27 -10.09
C ASP A 140 2.89 -15.35 -9.52
N THR A 141 2.40 -15.19 -8.29
CA THR A 141 1.48 -16.16 -7.66
C THR A 141 0.14 -16.22 -8.40
N PRO A 142 -0.30 -17.41 -8.82
CA PRO A 142 -1.56 -17.55 -9.54
C PRO A 142 -2.78 -17.05 -8.75
N GLY A 143 -3.54 -16.14 -9.36
CA GLY A 143 -4.74 -15.57 -8.76
C GLY A 143 -4.48 -14.45 -7.74
N LEU A 144 -3.26 -13.92 -7.70
CA LEU A 144 -2.97 -12.66 -7.01
C LEU A 144 -3.58 -11.49 -7.78
N GLU A 145 -4.25 -10.59 -7.07
CA GLU A 145 -5.02 -9.47 -7.65
C GLU A 145 -4.25 -8.16 -7.41
N LEU A 146 -3.61 -7.64 -8.47
CA LEU A 146 -2.81 -6.40 -8.45
C LEU A 146 -3.37 -5.32 -9.38
N ASP A 147 -4.49 -5.57 -10.04
CA ASP A 147 -5.13 -4.72 -11.05
C ASP A 147 -5.55 -3.34 -10.53
N THR A 148 -5.80 -3.23 -9.22
CA THR A 148 -6.09 -1.94 -8.57
C THR A 148 -4.91 -1.36 -7.80
N VAL A 149 -3.74 -2.01 -7.85
CA VAL A 149 -2.54 -1.56 -7.15
C VAL A 149 -1.75 -0.62 -8.05
N SER A 150 -1.50 0.62 -7.60
CA SER A 150 -0.79 1.63 -8.38
C SER A 150 0.73 1.60 -8.18
N ARG A 151 1.21 1.11 -7.04
CA ARG A 151 2.64 0.97 -6.70
C ARG A 151 2.86 0.02 -5.53
N ILE A 152 4.07 -0.51 -5.41
CA ILE A 152 4.52 -1.26 -4.24
C ILE A 152 5.74 -0.54 -3.66
N ASP A 153 5.67 -0.16 -2.39
CA ASP A 153 6.74 0.45 -1.62
C ASP A 153 7.27 -0.50 -0.58
N VAL A 154 8.58 -0.65 -0.50
CA VAL A 154 9.24 -1.44 0.53
C VAL A 154 10.09 -0.53 1.40
N ILE A 155 9.74 -0.48 2.68
CA ILE A 155 10.38 0.42 3.66
C ILE A 155 10.92 -0.37 4.83
N GLY A 156 11.99 0.11 5.46
CA GLY A 156 12.50 -0.51 6.68
C GLY A 156 11.54 -0.35 7.86
N HIS A 157 11.45 -1.38 8.70
CA HIS A 157 10.79 -1.27 10.00
C HIS A 157 11.54 -0.29 10.91
N VAL A 158 10.88 0.79 11.33
CA VAL A 158 11.42 1.75 12.31
C VAL A 158 10.56 1.69 13.58
N PRO A 159 11.17 1.42 14.76
CA PRO A 159 10.43 1.43 16.03
C PRO A 159 9.71 2.77 16.26
N GLY A 160 8.43 2.71 16.62
CA GLY A 160 7.58 3.90 16.77
C GLY A 160 6.88 4.34 15.47
N MET A 161 7.07 3.61 14.36
CA MET A 161 6.18 3.70 13.20
C MET A 161 4.89 2.89 13.42
N ASP A 162 4.06 3.31 14.38
CA ASP A 162 2.59 3.13 14.28
C ASP A 162 1.99 4.06 13.19
N TYR A 163 2.86 4.67 12.39
CA TYR A 163 2.63 5.70 11.39
C TYR A 163 2.26 5.17 10.00
N LEU A 164 2.17 3.85 9.79
CA LEU A 164 1.69 3.30 8.51
C LEU A 164 0.34 3.92 8.16
N GLY A 165 -0.59 4.05 9.11
CA GLY A 165 -1.87 4.75 8.92
C GLY A 165 -1.79 6.25 8.60
N ARG A 166 -0.61 6.90 8.62
CA ARG A 166 -0.42 8.32 8.24
C ARG A 166 0.32 8.51 6.92
N TYR A 167 1.11 7.53 6.49
CA TYR A 167 1.58 7.45 5.10
C TYR A 167 0.52 6.81 4.18
N ASN A 168 -0.33 5.91 4.69
CA ASN A 168 -1.30 5.12 3.91
C ASN A 168 -2.63 5.77 3.61
N LEU A 169 -2.89 7.01 4.03
CA LEU A 169 -4.30 7.40 4.12
C LEU A 169 -5.05 7.35 2.78
N PHE A 170 -4.38 7.47 1.63
CA PHE A 170 -5.08 7.71 0.37
C PHE A 170 -4.53 7.02 -0.90
N PHE A 171 -3.54 6.12 -0.79
CA PHE A 171 -2.91 5.51 -1.98
C PHE A 171 -3.52 4.16 -2.32
N SER A 172 -3.74 3.90 -3.61
CA SER A 172 -3.97 2.54 -4.10
C SER A 172 -2.66 1.73 -4.15
N GLY A 173 -1.67 2.04 -3.30
CA GLY A 173 -0.36 1.41 -3.28
C GLY A 173 -0.19 0.50 -2.07
N ILE A 174 0.59 -0.57 -2.24
CA ILE A 174 0.97 -1.49 -1.17
C ILE A 174 2.23 -0.95 -0.49
N VAL A 175 2.21 -0.86 0.84
CA VAL A 175 3.42 -0.53 1.63
C VAL A 175 3.84 -1.76 2.42
N LEU A 176 4.90 -2.42 1.96
CA LEU A 176 5.49 -3.58 2.62
C LEU A 176 6.58 -3.14 3.60
N VAL A 177 6.34 -3.38 4.89
CA VAL A 177 7.37 -3.16 5.91
C VAL A 177 8.36 -4.31 5.89
N TRP A 178 9.61 -4.00 5.55
CA TRP A 178 10.71 -4.94 5.58
C TRP A 178 11.33 -5.01 6.98
N PRO A 179 11.34 -6.18 7.61
CA PRO A 179 11.86 -6.32 8.96
C PRO A 179 13.39 -6.19 8.96
N GLY A 180 13.92 -5.43 9.94
CA GLY A 180 15.35 -5.15 10.05
C GLY A 180 16.19 -6.31 10.59
N ILE A 181 15.84 -6.82 11.78
CA ILE A 181 16.52 -7.95 12.43
C ILE A 181 15.48 -9.02 12.74
N GLU A 182 15.60 -10.17 12.09
CA GLU A 182 14.69 -11.30 12.28
C GLU A 182 15.43 -12.50 12.89
N LEU A 183 14.93 -12.99 14.02
CA LEU A 183 15.40 -14.23 14.65
C LEU A 183 14.76 -15.44 13.97
N GLY A 184 15.52 -16.54 13.81
CA GLY A 184 15.02 -17.82 13.30
C GLY A 184 15.58 -18.23 11.93
N PRO A 185 15.18 -19.40 11.39
CA PRO A 185 15.71 -19.93 10.13
C PRO A 185 15.35 -19.07 8.91
N ARG A 186 16.28 -18.95 7.94
CA ARG A 186 16.11 -18.11 6.73
C ARG A 186 14.85 -18.43 5.93
N TRP A 187 14.48 -19.71 5.82
CA TRP A 187 13.30 -20.12 5.06
C TRP A 187 11.99 -19.69 5.75
N LEU A 188 11.93 -19.72 7.08
CA LEU A 188 10.74 -19.31 7.83
C LEU A 188 10.53 -17.80 7.72
N ARG A 189 11.62 -17.03 7.80
CA ARG A 189 11.61 -15.58 7.59
C ARG A 189 11.07 -15.20 6.22
N ARG A 190 11.54 -15.89 5.16
CA ARG A 190 11.05 -15.68 3.80
C ARG A 190 9.54 -15.92 3.70
N LEU A 191 9.04 -17.01 4.27
CA LEU A 191 7.60 -17.31 4.27
C LEU A 191 6.79 -16.30 5.09
N SER A 192 7.35 -15.80 6.20
CA SER A 192 6.69 -14.76 6.99
C SER A 192 6.52 -13.47 6.20
N ARG A 193 7.58 -13.00 5.52
CA ARG A 193 7.51 -11.79 4.69
C ARG A 193 6.58 -11.96 3.49
N GLU A 194 6.60 -13.12 2.87
CA GLU A 194 5.68 -13.47 1.78
C GLU A 194 4.22 -13.45 2.26
N HIS A 195 3.94 -14.02 3.43
CA HIS A 195 2.61 -13.93 4.03
C HIS A 195 2.19 -12.49 4.30
N THR A 196 3.07 -11.67 4.89
CA THR A 196 2.80 -10.24 5.11
C THR A 196 2.50 -9.54 3.78
N PHE A 197 3.28 -9.79 2.74
CA PHE A 197 3.01 -9.24 1.41
C PHE A 197 1.61 -9.61 0.91
N TYR A 198 1.22 -10.88 0.95
CA TYR A 198 -0.12 -11.27 0.52
C TYR A 198 -1.24 -10.75 1.43
N HIS A 199 -0.97 -10.53 2.73
CA HIS A 199 -1.91 -9.92 3.65
C HIS A 199 -2.17 -8.45 3.27
N GLU A 200 -1.12 -7.67 2.98
CA GLU A 200 -1.26 -6.31 2.47
C GLU A 200 -2.02 -6.28 1.14
N VAL A 201 -1.69 -7.17 0.18
CA VAL A 201 -2.48 -7.33 -1.07
C VAL A 201 -3.94 -7.67 -0.76
N GLY A 202 -4.19 -8.51 0.24
CA GLY A 202 -5.53 -8.87 0.68
C GLY A 202 -6.37 -7.68 1.12
N HIS A 203 -5.77 -6.69 1.78
CA HIS A 203 -6.46 -5.43 2.09
C HIS A 203 -6.88 -4.67 0.82
N HIS A 204 -6.05 -4.66 -0.23
CA HIS A 204 -6.41 -4.04 -1.49
C HIS A 204 -7.51 -4.82 -2.24
N ALA A 205 -7.36 -6.14 -2.35
CA ALA A 205 -8.27 -7.02 -3.07
C ALA A 205 -9.68 -7.03 -2.45
N CYS A 206 -9.77 -7.05 -1.11
CA CYS A 206 -11.06 -6.97 -0.41
C CYS A 206 -11.60 -5.55 -0.26
N GLY A 207 -10.88 -4.52 -0.72
CA GLY A 207 -11.32 -3.14 -0.57
C GLY A 207 -11.44 -2.71 0.89
N HIS A 208 -10.50 -3.12 1.73
CA HIS A 208 -10.40 -2.67 3.11
C HIS A 208 -9.99 -1.20 3.19
N VAL A 209 -10.35 -0.57 4.31
CA VAL A 209 -10.18 0.88 4.53
C VAL A 209 -9.36 1.18 5.79
N GLU A 210 -9.34 0.23 6.74
CA GLU A 210 -8.68 0.38 8.02
C GLU A 210 -7.70 -0.78 8.21
N GLY A 211 -6.49 -0.66 7.65
CA GLY A 211 -5.43 -1.64 7.89
C GLY A 211 -5.14 -1.74 9.39
N GLY A 212 -5.43 -2.90 9.98
CA GLY A 212 -5.09 -3.26 11.36
C GLY A 212 -6.14 -3.02 12.43
N GLN A 213 -7.29 -2.38 12.15
CA GLN A 213 -8.22 -1.95 13.23
C GLN A 213 -9.56 -2.68 13.25
N VAL A 214 -10.03 -3.19 12.11
CA VAL A 214 -11.30 -3.93 12.02
C VAL A 214 -11.00 -5.43 11.97
N THR A 215 -11.32 -6.14 13.05
CA THR A 215 -11.07 -7.59 13.18
C THR A 215 -11.58 -8.42 12.00
N GLU A 216 -12.70 -8.04 11.39
CA GLU A 216 -13.24 -8.72 10.21
C GLU A 216 -12.36 -8.52 8.96
N GLN A 217 -11.89 -7.29 8.73
CA GLN A 217 -10.98 -6.96 7.63
C GLN A 217 -9.64 -7.70 7.79
N GLU A 218 -9.10 -7.75 9.00
CA GLU A 218 -7.89 -8.53 9.30
C GLU A 218 -8.08 -10.02 8.98
N ARG A 219 -9.22 -10.59 9.38
CA ARG A 219 -9.52 -12.00 9.11
C ARG A 219 -9.66 -12.29 7.61
N GLU A 220 -10.25 -11.36 6.86
CA GLU A 220 -10.37 -11.49 5.40
C GLU A 220 -9.02 -11.36 4.70
N ALA A 221 -8.18 -10.40 5.11
CA ALA A 221 -6.82 -10.24 4.61
C ALA A 221 -5.95 -11.47 4.92
N ASP A 222 -6.05 -12.03 6.13
CA ASP A 222 -5.39 -13.29 6.49
C ASP A 222 -5.90 -14.49 5.69
N ALA A 223 -7.21 -14.57 5.45
CA ALA A 223 -7.79 -15.63 4.62
C ALA A 223 -7.29 -15.54 3.17
N TYR A 224 -7.17 -14.33 2.63
CA TYR A 224 -6.57 -14.05 1.34
C TYR A 224 -5.09 -14.46 1.31
N ALA A 225 -4.31 -14.03 2.30
CA ALA A 225 -2.89 -14.39 2.42
C ALA A 225 -2.70 -15.91 2.48
N ALA A 226 -3.50 -16.62 3.28
CA ALA A 226 -3.47 -18.08 3.37
C ALA A 226 -3.90 -18.77 2.07
N LYS A 227 -4.79 -18.17 1.26
CA LYS A 227 -5.13 -18.64 -0.09
C LYS A 227 -3.91 -18.49 -1.01
N MET A 228 -3.26 -17.32 -1.03
CA MET A 228 -2.09 -17.06 -1.87
C MET A 228 -0.88 -17.90 -1.48
N MET A 229 -0.58 -18.06 -0.19
CA MET A 229 0.48 -18.95 0.29
C MET A 229 0.31 -20.40 -0.21
N ARG A 230 -0.94 -20.90 -0.29
CA ARG A 230 -1.22 -22.24 -0.83
C ARG A 230 -1.04 -22.30 -2.35
N ALA A 231 -1.37 -21.22 -3.05
CA ALA A 231 -1.19 -21.11 -4.50
C ALA A 231 0.30 -21.01 -4.88
N ALA A 232 1.08 -20.23 -4.13
CA ALA A 232 2.53 -20.07 -4.32
C ALA A 232 3.31 -21.36 -3.99
N HIS A 233 2.84 -22.14 -3.01
CA HIS A 233 3.56 -23.32 -2.48
C HIS A 233 2.74 -24.62 -2.56
N PRO A 234 2.35 -25.08 -3.76
CA PRO A 234 1.41 -26.20 -3.92
C PRO A 234 1.94 -27.54 -3.36
N VAL A 235 3.26 -27.71 -3.27
CA VAL A 235 3.92 -28.93 -2.76
C VAL A 235 4.05 -28.95 -1.23
N MET A 236 4.14 -27.79 -0.57
CA MET A 236 4.32 -27.76 0.89
C MET A 236 3.05 -28.15 1.66
N VAL A 237 1.87 -27.84 1.11
CA VAL A 237 0.57 -28.16 1.74
C VAL A 237 0.34 -29.67 1.93
N PRO A 238 0.55 -30.55 0.93
CA PRO A 238 0.39 -31.99 1.11
C PRO A 238 1.47 -32.59 2.02
N VAL A 239 2.73 -32.13 1.92
CA VAL A 239 3.84 -32.64 2.75
C VAL A 239 3.62 -32.34 4.23
N GLY A 240 3.19 -31.12 4.57
CA GLY A 240 2.84 -30.77 5.95
C GLY A 240 1.66 -31.59 6.47
N ARG A 241 0.63 -31.84 5.65
CA ARG A 241 -0.47 -32.74 6.03
C ARG A 241 0.02 -34.14 6.34
N PHE A 242 0.96 -34.68 5.57
CA PHE A 242 1.49 -36.03 5.76
C PHE A 242 2.38 -36.15 7.02
N LEU A 243 3.27 -35.17 7.25
CA LEU A 243 4.16 -35.13 8.43
C LEU A 243 3.40 -35.00 9.76
N PHE A 244 2.30 -34.23 9.79
CA PHE A 244 1.52 -34.00 11.02
C PHE A 244 0.28 -34.90 11.17
N TRP A 245 -0.07 -35.68 10.14
CA TRP A 245 -1.13 -36.69 10.21
C TRP A 245 -1.00 -37.69 11.38
N PRO A 246 0.19 -38.26 11.69
CA PRO A 246 0.33 -39.19 12.80
C PRO A 246 0.07 -38.54 14.17
N PHE A 247 0.35 -37.24 14.32
CA PHE A 247 0.13 -36.51 15.58
C PHE A 247 -1.35 -36.16 15.82
N LYS A 248 -2.15 -35.94 14.76
CA LYS A 248 -3.61 -35.76 14.89
C LYS A 248 -4.29 -37.00 15.45
N GLY A 249 -3.83 -38.20 15.06
CA GLY A 249 -4.31 -39.45 15.64
C GLY A 249 -4.01 -39.56 17.15
N TRP A 250 -2.86 -39.07 17.59
CA TRP A 250 -2.44 -39.12 18.99
C TRP A 250 -3.19 -38.13 19.89
N ALA A 251 -3.40 -36.90 19.43
CA ALA A 251 -4.20 -35.89 20.14
C ALA A 251 -5.67 -36.32 20.32
N ARG A 252 -6.26 -36.97 19.30
CA ARG A 252 -7.63 -37.50 19.36
C ARG A 252 -7.76 -38.66 20.36
N ARG A 253 -6.73 -39.52 20.47
CA ARG A 253 -6.67 -40.59 21.48
C ARG A 253 -6.55 -40.06 22.91
N LYS A 254 -5.76 -39.01 23.15
CA LYS A 254 -5.66 -38.39 24.49
C LYS A 254 -6.98 -37.79 24.97
N ARG A 255 -7.73 -37.14 24.07
CA ARG A 255 -9.06 -36.57 24.38
C ARG A 255 -10.09 -37.62 24.78
N LEU A 256 -10.12 -38.76 24.07
CA LEU A 256 -10.98 -39.89 24.40
C LEU A 256 -10.58 -40.63 25.69
N HIS A 257 -9.32 -40.50 26.12
CA HIS A 257 -8.84 -41.11 27.36
C HIS A 257 -9.14 -40.23 28.58
N SER A 258 -9.10 -38.89 28.43
CA SER A 258 -9.52 -37.98 29.49
C SER A 258 -11.02 -38.04 29.78
N GLU A 259 -11.85 -38.26 28.75
CA GLU A 259 -13.32 -38.38 28.92
C GLU A 259 -13.75 -39.67 29.65
N ARG A 260 -12.94 -40.75 29.58
CA ARG A 260 -13.21 -42.03 30.27
C ARG A 260 -12.77 -42.07 31.74
N LEU A 261 -11.98 -41.10 32.20
CA LEU A 261 -11.53 -41.03 33.60
C LEU A 261 -12.42 -40.12 34.46
N THR A 262 -13.44 -39.54 33.85
CA THR A 262 -14.45 -38.65 34.47
C THR A 262 -15.84 -39.28 34.58
N GLU A 263 -15.98 -40.55 34.18
CA GLU A 263 -17.15 -41.42 34.44
C GLU A 263 -16.80 -42.43 35.53
#